data_AF-A0A5A8BZF8-F1
#
_entry.id   AF-A0A5A8BZF8-F1
#
_cell.length_a   1.000
_cell.length_b   1.000
_cell.length_c   1.000
_cell.angle_alpha   90.00
_cell.angle_beta   90.00
_cell.angle_gamma   90.00
#
_symmetry.space_group_name_H-M   'P 1'
#
loop_
_entity.id
_entity.type
_entity.pdbx_description
1 polymer ?
#
loop_
_entity_poly.entity_id
_entity_poly.type
_entity_poly.pdbx_seq_one_letter_code
_entity_poly.pdbx_strand_id
1 'polypeptide(L)'
;MSRVAKQMIQPVSALFDMLKRHDRIQIWLTERPSVRIEGILFGFDEFMNLTLHDAEEIDTKTGARVSLGRTLLKGDNITLIMKAEAAAAAGAADAGSAAAAGGEAASSSSAAAAAAAPAEA
;
A
#
# COMPACT_ATOMS: atom_id res chain seq x y z
N MET A 1 -20.90 9.81 20.69
CA MET A 1 -19.88 8.91 20.11
C MET A 1 -20.26 8.63 18.66
N SER A 2 -19.62 9.29 17.70
CA SER A 2 -19.88 9.04 16.28
C SER A 2 -19.27 7.69 15.90
N ARG A 3 -20.13 6.76 15.47
CA ARG A 3 -19.71 5.50 14.85
C ARG A 3 -19.01 5.88 13.56
N VAL A 4 -17.68 5.73 13.52
CA VAL A 4 -16.92 5.84 12.26
C VAL A 4 -17.39 4.69 11.38
N ALA A 5 -18.31 4.98 10.46
CA ALA A 5 -18.63 4.07 9.39
C ALA A 5 -17.35 3.91 8.56
N LYS A 6 -16.94 2.67 8.25
CA LYS A 6 -15.80 2.41 7.35
C LYS A 6 -16.15 2.99 5.99
N GLN A 7 -15.68 4.21 5.73
CA GLN A 7 -15.87 4.90 4.46
C GLN A 7 -15.35 3.98 3.36
N MET A 8 -16.23 3.58 2.45
CA MET A 8 -15.81 2.84 1.26
C MET A 8 -15.08 3.84 0.36
N ILE A 9 -13.76 3.73 0.30
CA ILE A 9 -12.90 4.61 -0.48
C ILE A 9 -12.90 4.13 -1.93
N GLN A 10 -13.13 5.04 -2.86
CA GLN A 10 -12.98 4.77 -4.28
C GLN A 10 -11.49 4.54 -4.60
N PRO A 11 -11.13 3.54 -5.42
CA PRO A 11 -9.72 3.25 -5.72
C PRO A 11 -8.94 4.45 -6.26
N VAL A 12 -9.61 5.27 -7.08
CA VAL A 12 -9.05 6.52 -7.61
C VAL A 12 -8.69 7.50 -6.49
N SER A 13 -9.52 7.58 -5.44
CA SER A 13 -9.22 8.40 -4.26
C SER A 13 -7.97 7.91 -3.53
N ALA A 14 -7.76 6.59 -3.45
CA ALA A 14 -6.55 6.05 -2.85
C ALA A 14 -5.30 6.44 -3.65
N LEU A 15 -5.35 6.40 -4.98
CA LEU A 15 -4.25 6.83 -5.84
C LEU A 15 -3.97 8.34 -5.70
N PHE A 16 -5.03 9.16 -5.60
CA PHE A 16 -4.88 10.59 -5.31
C PHE A 16 -4.21 10.86 -3.96
N ASP A 17 -4.51 10.06 -2.93
CA ASP A 17 -3.88 10.21 -1.62
C ASP A 17 -2.39 9.83 -1.66
N MET A 18 -2.03 8.79 -2.42
CA MET A 18 -0.63 8.42 -2.66
C MET A 18 0.14 9.53 -3.38
N LEU A 19 -0.50 10.15 -4.39
CA LEU A 19 0.06 11.29 -5.13
C LEU A 19 0.30 12.50 -4.22
N LYS A 20 -0.68 12.89 -3.42
CA LYS A 20 -0.58 14.06 -2.52
C LYS A 20 0.49 13.90 -1.44
N ARG A 21 0.69 12.67 -0.96
CA ARG A 21 1.70 12.37 0.07
C ARG A 21 3.09 12.14 -0.50
N HIS A 22 3.25 12.10 -1.82
CA HIS A 22 4.49 11.66 -2.48
C HIS A 22 4.98 10.32 -1.93
N ASP A 23 4.04 9.40 -1.70
CA ASP A 23 4.37 8.07 -1.20
C ASP A 23 5.19 7.31 -2.26
N ARG A 24 6.23 6.61 -1.82
CA ARG A 24 6.90 5.62 -2.65
C ARG A 24 5.96 4.42 -2.82
N ILE A 25 5.75 4.01 -4.06
CA ILE A 25 4.84 2.93 -4.44
C ILE A 25 5.62 1.80 -5.09
N GLN A 26 5.12 0.58 -4.92
CA GLN A 26 5.59 -0.61 -5.61
C GLN A 26 4.51 -1.07 -6.58
N ILE A 27 4.94 -1.39 -7.79
CA ILE A 27 4.08 -1.76 -8.91
C ILE A 27 4.46 -3.15 -9.40
N TRP A 28 3.44 -3.99 -9.53
CA TRP A 28 3.56 -5.34 -10.05
C TRP A 28 3.29 -5.33 -11.55
N LEU A 29 4.20 -5.91 -12.32
CA LEU A 29 4.07 -5.99 -13.77
C LEU A 29 3.30 -7.25 -14.19
N THR A 30 2.45 -7.09 -15.20
CA THR A 30 1.62 -8.19 -15.74
C THR A 30 2.47 -9.27 -16.39
N GLU A 31 3.34 -8.91 -17.34
CA GLU A 31 4.12 -9.88 -18.12
C GLU A 31 5.38 -10.38 -17.39
N ARG A 32 5.88 -9.62 -16.42
CA ARG A 32 7.16 -9.89 -15.73
C ARG A 32 6.96 -9.96 -14.21
N PRO A 33 6.47 -11.08 -13.66
CA PRO A 33 6.18 -11.19 -12.22
C PRO A 33 7.44 -11.21 -11.34
N SER A 34 8.60 -11.57 -11.91
CA SER A 34 9.89 -11.54 -11.19
C SER A 34 10.39 -10.11 -10.96
N VAL A 35 9.85 -9.13 -11.68
CA VAL A 35 10.30 -7.74 -11.62
C VAL A 35 9.21 -6.88 -10.97
N ARG A 36 9.62 -6.00 -10.07
CA ARG A 36 8.80 -4.95 -9.48
C ARG A 36 9.38 -3.59 -9.83
N ILE A 37 8.52 -2.61 -10.06
CA ILE A 37 8.96 -1.22 -10.21
C ILE A 37 8.60 -0.49 -8.93
N GLU A 38 9.58 0.12 -8.30
CA GLU A 38 9.36 1.05 -7.19
C GLU A 38 9.64 2.46 -7.62
N GLY A 39 8.90 3.44 -7.10
CA GLY A 39 9.15 4.84 -7.38
C GLY A 39 8.18 5.76 -6.65
N ILE A 40 8.46 7.06 -6.67
CA ILE A 40 7.56 8.07 -6.11
C ILE A 40 6.54 8.44 -7.17
N LEU A 41 5.25 8.32 -6.84
CA LEU A 41 4.18 8.70 -7.77
C LEU A 41 4.17 10.22 -7.94
N PHE A 42 4.37 10.68 -9.19
CA PHE A 42 4.37 12.10 -9.53
C PHE A 42 3.14 12.52 -10.35
N GLY A 43 2.49 11.57 -11.04
CA GLY A 43 1.26 11.82 -11.78
C GLY A 43 0.66 10.53 -12.33
N PHE A 44 -0.64 10.57 -12.61
CA PHE A 44 -1.36 9.52 -13.31
C PHE A 44 -2.40 10.13 -14.25
N ASP A 45 -2.85 9.37 -15.24
CA ASP A 45 -3.88 9.78 -16.21
C ASP A 45 -5.12 8.87 -16.19
N GLU A 46 -6.06 9.14 -17.10
CA GLU A 46 -7.30 8.34 -17.26
C GLU A 46 -7.05 6.89 -17.68
N PHE A 47 -5.89 6.60 -18.27
CA PHE A 47 -5.46 5.27 -18.70
C PHE A 47 -4.59 4.57 -17.66
N MET A 48 -4.43 5.15 -16.47
CA MET A 48 -3.53 4.65 -15.41
C MET A 48 -2.06 4.58 -15.83
N ASN A 49 -1.63 5.38 -16.82
CA ASN A 49 -0.21 5.60 -17.05
C ASN A 49 0.36 6.37 -15.87
N LEU A 50 1.46 5.89 -15.28
CA LEU A 50 2.05 6.48 -14.08
C LEU A 50 3.38 7.14 -14.42
N THR A 51 3.52 8.42 -14.04
CA THR A 51 4.83 9.07 -14.03
C THR A 51 5.47 8.87 -12.67
N LEU A 52 6.64 8.24 -12.67
CA LEU A 52 7.40 7.93 -11.46
C LEU A 52 8.68 8.77 -11.41
N HIS A 53 9.01 9.24 -10.21
CA HIS A 53 10.30 9.83 -9.88
C HIS A 53 11.14 8.84 -9.05
N ASP A 54 12.46 8.92 -9.20
CA ASP A 54 13.43 8.05 -8.52
C ASP A 54 13.06 6.57 -8.60
N ALA A 55 12.65 6.14 -9.80
CA ALA A 55 12.18 4.80 -10.04
C ALA A 55 13.35 3.81 -10.04
N GLU A 56 13.10 2.63 -9.48
CA GLU A 56 14.01 1.49 -9.43
C GLU A 56 13.28 0.23 -9.91
N GLU A 57 13.95 -0.55 -10.75
CA GLU A 57 13.54 -1.90 -11.07
C GLU A 57 14.15 -2.86 -10.04
N ILE A 58 13.31 -3.68 -9.40
CA ILE A 58 13.71 -4.64 -8.39
C ILE A 58 13.41 -6.04 -8.91
N ASP A 59 14.45 -6.86 -9.02
CA ASP A 59 14.29 -8.28 -9.27
C ASP A 59 14.03 -9.01 -7.94
N THR A 60 12.85 -9.61 -7.81
CA THR A 60 12.43 -10.38 -6.64
C THR A 60 13.27 -11.63 -6.38
N LYS A 61 13.93 -12.17 -7.41
CA LYS A 61 14.75 -13.39 -7.29
C LYS A 61 16.16 -13.08 -6.82
N THR A 62 16.78 -12.08 -7.42
CA THR A 62 18.18 -11.72 -7.16
C THR A 62 18.32 -10.60 -6.12
N GLY A 63 17.25 -9.85 -5.85
CA GLY A 63 17.29 -8.64 -5.04
C GLY A 63 18.01 -7.47 -5.72
N ALA A 64 18.41 -7.63 -6.99
CA ALA A 64 19.11 -6.59 -7.73
C ALA A 64 18.18 -5.38 -7.94
N ARG A 65 18.72 -4.19 -7.69
CA ARG A 65 18.05 -2.91 -7.89
C ARG A 65 18.73 -2.15 -9.02
N VAL A 66 17.96 -1.76 -10.03
CA VAL A 66 18.45 -0.97 -11.17
C VAL A 66 17.73 0.37 -11.17
N SER A 67 18.49 1.46 -11.03
CA SER A 67 17.94 2.81 -11.06
C SER A 67 17.49 3.18 -12.48
N LEU A 68 16.21 3.53 -12.63
CA LEU A 68 15.60 4.03 -13.87
C LEU A 68 15.48 5.56 -13.88
N GLY A 69 15.44 6.19 -12.71
CA GLY A 69 15.28 7.64 -12.58
C GLY A 69 13.83 8.08 -12.84
N ARG A 70 13.62 9.07 -13.71
CA ARG A 70 12.27 9.52 -14.07
C ARG A 70 11.74 8.71 -15.26
N THR A 71 10.62 8.01 -15.07
CA THR A 71 10.05 7.14 -16.10
C THR A 71 8.53 7.26 -16.18
N LEU A 72 7.97 6.88 -17.33
CA LEU A 72 6.53 6.76 -17.58
C LEU A 72 6.19 5.27 -17.75
N LEU A 73 5.41 4.73 -16.82
CA LEU A 73 4.91 3.36 -16.89
C LEU A 73 3.54 3.34 -17.57
N LYS A 74 3.37 2.48 -18.58
CA LYS A 74 2.08 2.30 -19.26
C LYS A 74 1.09 1.56 -18.37
N GLY A 75 -0.16 2.01 -18.34
CA GLY A 75 -1.25 1.44 -17.54
C GLY A 75 -1.51 -0.04 -17.83
N ASP A 76 -1.37 -0.47 -19.08
CA ASP A 76 -1.58 -1.87 -19.51
C ASP A 76 -0.66 -2.87 -18.80
N ASN A 77 0.51 -2.42 -18.34
CA ASN A 77 1.48 -3.28 -17.67
C ASN A 77 1.25 -3.40 -16.16
N ILE A 78 0.27 -2.70 -15.60
CA ILE A 78 0.04 -2.62 -14.16
C ILE A 78 -0.92 -3.72 -13.72
N THR A 79 -0.46 -4.59 -12.83
CA THR A 79 -1.31 -5.58 -12.16
C THR A 79 -1.78 -5.09 -10.79
N LEU A 80 -0.85 -4.54 -9.99
CA LEU A 80 -1.13 -4.12 -8.61
C LEU A 80 -0.27 -2.91 -8.27
N ILE A 81 -0.89 -1.95 -7.59
CA ILE A 81 -0.23 -0.77 -7.01
C ILE A 81 -0.37 -0.89 -5.50
N MET A 82 0.74 -0.85 -4.80
CA MET A 82 0.77 -0.82 -3.34
C MET A 82 1.75 0.23 -2.85
N LYS A 83 1.56 0.69 -1.61
CA LYS A 83 2.57 1.52 -0.95
C LYS A 83 3.82 0.66 -0.76
N ALA A 84 4.97 1.17 -1.17
CA ALA A 84 6.22 0.50 -0.88
C ALA A 84 6.43 0.61 0.64
N GLU A 85 6.65 -0.53 1.28
CA GLU A 85 7.06 -0.51 2.68
C GLU A 85 8.48 0.07 2.73
N ALA A 86 8.68 1.11 3.54
CA ALA A 86 10.01 1.64 3.76
C ALA A 86 10.86 0.49 4.28
N ALA A 87 11.85 0.05 3.49
CA ALA A 87 12.59 -1.17 3.74
C ALA A 87 13.26 -1.12 5.13
N ALA A 88 12.59 -1.71 6.13
CA ALA A 88 13.27 -2.32 7.25
C ALA A 88 14.10 -3.47 6.69
N ALA A 89 15.37 -3.48 7.05
CA ALA A 89 16.37 -4.36 6.48
C ALA A 89 15.96 -5.84 6.47
N ALA A 90 16.28 -6.50 5.35
CA ALA A 90 16.54 -7.94 5.20
C ALA A 90 15.40 -8.93 5.52
N GLY A 91 15.00 -9.66 4.46
CA GLY A 91 14.68 -11.08 4.55
C GLY A 91 13.28 -11.44 5.04
N ALA A 92 12.32 -11.52 4.11
CA ALA A 92 11.27 -12.53 4.18
C ALA A 92 10.67 -12.73 2.79
N ALA A 93 10.75 -13.96 2.30
CA ALA A 93 9.87 -14.46 1.26
C ALA A 93 8.43 -14.48 1.80
N ASP A 94 7.47 -14.00 1.01
CA ASP A 94 6.08 -14.46 1.09
C ASP A 94 5.37 -14.05 -0.21
N ALA A 95 5.16 -15.03 -1.11
CA ALA A 95 3.92 -15.79 -1.26
C ALA A 95 2.81 -14.98 -1.94
N GLY A 96 2.43 -15.44 -3.12
CA GLY A 96 1.18 -15.05 -3.74
C GLY A 96 0.02 -15.44 -2.83
N SER A 97 -0.70 -14.45 -2.33
CA SER A 97 -2.01 -14.64 -1.74
C SER A 97 -3.07 -14.25 -2.78
N ALA A 98 -3.51 -15.26 -3.51
CA ALA A 98 -4.87 -15.30 -4.01
C ALA A 98 -5.75 -15.95 -2.93
N ALA A 99 -7.03 -15.57 -2.93
CA ALA A 99 -8.18 -16.17 -2.23
C ALA A 99 -8.61 -15.57 -0.87
N ALA A 100 -9.67 -14.77 -0.98
CA ALA A 100 -11.03 -15.08 -0.50
C ALA A 100 -11.36 -15.26 1.00
N ALA A 101 -12.54 -14.72 1.29
CA ALA A 101 -13.57 -15.22 2.20
C ALA A 101 -13.59 -14.70 3.64
N GLY A 102 -14.82 -14.32 4.02
CA GLY A 102 -15.22 -13.79 5.32
C GLY A 102 -15.01 -14.74 6.49
N GLY A 103 -15.04 -14.15 7.67
CA GLY A 103 -14.91 -14.85 8.93
C GLY A 103 -15.23 -13.89 10.08
N GLU A 104 -16.53 -13.76 10.33
CA GLU A 104 -17.11 -13.15 11.51
C GLU A 104 -16.61 -13.87 12.77
N ALA A 105 -16.12 -13.11 13.76
CA ALA A 105 -15.96 -13.60 15.12
C ALA A 105 -16.26 -12.44 16.08
N ALA A 106 -17.46 -12.50 16.65
CA ALA A 106 -17.92 -11.65 17.72
C ALA A 106 -17.33 -12.09 19.07
N SER A 107 -17.14 -11.07 19.90
CA SER A 107 -17.44 -11.00 21.34
C SER A 107 -16.57 -11.71 22.39
N SER A 108 -15.96 -10.84 23.22
CA SER A 108 -16.00 -10.81 24.69
C SER A 108 -15.05 -11.76 25.45
N SER A 109 -14.50 -11.44 26.63
CA SER A 109 -14.95 -10.50 27.67
C SER A 109 -13.86 -10.20 28.73
N SER A 110 -14.06 -9.08 29.44
CA SER A 110 -13.75 -8.81 30.86
C SER A 110 -12.27 -8.68 31.29
N ALA A 111 -11.88 -7.85 32.27
CA ALA A 111 -12.62 -7.33 33.42
C ALA A 111 -11.97 -6.05 34.02
N ALA A 112 -12.83 -5.24 34.68
CA ALA A 112 -12.68 -4.51 35.97
C ALA A 112 -11.43 -3.61 36.21
N ALA A 113 -11.44 -2.48 36.95
CA ALA A 113 -12.30 -1.86 37.96
C ALA A 113 -11.89 -0.36 38.06
N ALA A 114 -12.80 0.62 38.14
CA ALA A 114 -13.39 1.24 39.34
C ALA A 114 -12.53 2.28 40.11
N ALA A 115 -13.20 3.41 40.44
CA ALA A 115 -12.92 4.43 41.46
C ALA A 115 -11.80 5.47 41.14
N ALA A 116 -11.88 6.76 41.47
CA ALA A 116 -12.76 7.55 42.34
C ALA A 116 -12.72 9.05 41.94
N ALA A 117 -13.80 9.77 42.24
CA ALA A 117 -13.82 11.24 42.36
C ALA A 117 -13.04 11.72 43.60
N PRO A 118 -12.67 13.00 43.68
CA PRO A 118 -13.48 14.00 44.42
C PRO A 118 -13.55 15.35 43.66
N ALA A 119 -14.63 16.14 43.68
CA ALA A 119 -15.28 16.88 44.77
C ALA A 119 -14.41 18.00 45.39
N GLU A 120 -14.92 19.23 45.25
CA GLU A 120 -14.56 20.52 45.89
C GLU A 120 -13.24 21.20 45.41
N ALA A 121 -13.19 22.51 45.19
CA ALA A 121 -14.02 23.64 45.66
C ALA A 121 -14.18 24.74 44.60
#